data_AF-A0A919XDA5-F1
#
_entry.id   AF-A0A919XDA5-F1
#
_cell.length_a   1.000
_cell.length_b   1.000
_cell.length_c   1.000
_cell.angle_alpha   90.00
_cell.angle_beta   90.00
_cell.angle_gamma   90.00
#
_symmetry.space_group_name_H-M   'P 1'
#
loop_
_entity.id
_entity.type
_entity.pdbx_description
1 polymer ?
#
loop_
_entity_poly.entity_id
_entity_poly.type
_entity_poly.pdbx_seq_one_letter_code
_entity_poly.pdbx_strand_id
1 'polypeptide(L)' 'MIVFDVIVHGEVKKTIRPISQRLHAMLDQVTEEARRLSRLYGTPVEVKRRIIY' A
#
# COMPACT_ATOMS: atom_id res chain seq x y z
N MET A 1 -12.13 0.81 9.00
CA MET A 1 -11.53 0.05 7.88
C MET A 1 -10.04 0.37 7.76
N ILE A 2 -9.18 -0.65 7.65
CA ILE A 2 -7.74 -0.45 7.44
C ILE A 2 -7.46 -0.17 5.96
N VAL A 3 -6.66 0.86 5.68
CA VAL A 3 -6.16 1.21 4.35
C VAL A 3 -4.66 1.49 4.40
N PHE A 4 -4.02 1.44 3.24
CA PHE A 4 -2.57 1.67 3.12
C PHE A 4 -2.31 2.72 2.04
N ASP A 5 -1.66 3.81 2.42
CA ASP A 5 -1.23 4.85 1.49
C ASP A 5 0.19 4.53 1.01
N VAL A 6 0.37 4.51 -0.32
CA VAL A 6 1.66 4.34 -0.96
C VAL A 6 2.19 5.72 -1.34
N ILE A 7 3.34 6.06 -0.77
CA ILE A 7 3.99 7.35 -0.89
C ILE A 7 5.22 7.18 -1.78
N VAL A 8 5.34 8.04 -2.79
CA VAL A 8 6.47 8.08 -3.73
C VAL A 8 6.89 9.53 -3.89
N HIS A 9 8.18 9.82 -3.67
CA HIS A 9 8.71 11.19 -3.67
C HIS A 9 7.98 12.15 -2.71
N GLY A 10 7.53 11.65 -1.55
CA GLY A 10 6.83 12.46 -0.55
C GLY A 10 5.34 12.71 -0.85
N GLU A 11 4.81 12.22 -1.96
CA GLU A 11 3.40 12.35 -2.32
C GLU A 11 2.66 11.02 -2.26
N VAL A 12 1.42 11.04 -1.78
CA VAL A 12 0.54 9.86 -1.82
C VAL A 12 0.12 9.62 -3.28
N LYS A 13 0.66 8.56 -3.89
CA LYS A 13 0.33 8.19 -5.28
C LYS A 13 -0.87 7.25 -5.37
N LYS A 14 -1.05 6.37 -4.38
CA LYS A 14 -2.12 5.37 -4.38
C LYS A 14 -2.54 5.02 -2.96
N THR A 15 -3.84 4.81 -2.76
CA THR A 15 -4.37 4.22 -1.53
C THR A 15 -4.87 2.81 -1.83
N ILE A 16 -4.25 1.81 -1.20
CA ILE A 16 -4.66 0.41 -1.25
C ILE A 16 -5.77 0.21 -0.21
N ARG A 17 -6.92 -0.25 -0.70
CA ARG A 17 -8.05 -0.69 0.12
C ARG A 17 -8.12 -2.20 0.05
N PRO A 18 -7.71 -2.93 1.09
CA PRO A 18 -7.69 -4.38 1.03
C PRO A 18 -9.09 -4.96 0.89
N ILE A 19 -9.21 -6.00 0.05
CA ILE A 19 -10.49 -6.67 -0.21
C ILE A 19 -10.98 -7.42 1.05
N SER A 20 -10.04 -7.90 1.86
CA SER A 20 -10.29 -8.57 3.13
C SER A 20 -9.56 -7.85 4.25
N GLN A 21 -10.18 -7.77 5.43
CA GLN A 21 -9.57 -7.23 6.64
C GLN A 21 -8.82 -8.31 7.45
N ARG A 22 -8.62 -9.51 6.88
CA ARG A 22 -7.74 -10.53 7.48
C ARG A 22 -6.28 -10.10 7.28
N LEU A 23 -5.50 -10.10 8.36
CA LEU A 23 -4.11 -9.61 8.36
C LEU A 23 -3.24 -10.23 7.27
N HIS A 24 -3.29 -11.55 7.11
CA HIS A 24 -2.53 -12.25 6.05
C HIS A 24 -2.91 -11.77 4.65
N ALA A 25 -4.21 -11.71 4.33
CA ALA A 25 -4.68 -11.26 3.03
C ALA A 25 -4.31 -9.79 2.75
N MET A 26 -4.35 -8.94 3.78
CA MET A 26 -3.89 -7.54 3.67
C MET A 26 -2.39 -7.47 3.38
N LEU A 27 -1.59 -8.26 4.10
CA LEU A 27 -0.14 -8.30 3.92
C LEU A 27 0.21 -8.73 2.49
N ASP A 28 -0.35 -9.84 2.02
CA ASP A 28 -0.07 -10.36 0.68
C ASP A 28 -0.41 -9.32 -0.42
N GLN A 29 -1.60 -8.72 -0.33
CA GLN A 29 -2.04 -7.71 -1.29
C GLN A 29 -1.16 -6.46 -1.27
N VAL A 30 -0.83 -5.96 -0.08
CA VAL A 30 -0.03 -4.73 0.07
C VAL A 30 1.40 -4.97 -0.37
N THR A 31 1.99 -6.12 -0.06
CA THR A 31 3.35 -6.47 -0.49
C THR A 31 3.45 -6.58 -2.01
N GLU A 32 2.50 -7.22 -2.67
CA GLU A 32 2.50 -7.34 -4.13
C GLU A 32 2.29 -5.99 -4.82
N GLU A 33 1.38 -5.16 -4.33
CA GLU A 33 1.19 -3.80 -4.86
C GLU A 33 2.43 -2.91 -4.61
N ALA A 34 3.05 -2.98 -3.43
CA ALA A 34 4.26 -2.23 -3.14
C ALA A 34 5.42 -2.64 -4.07
N ARG A 35 5.60 -3.94 -4.32
CA ARG A 35 6.59 -4.45 -5.29
C ARG A 35 6.31 -3.95 -6.70
N ARG A 36 5.05 -4.00 -7.14
CA ARG A 36 4.64 -3.51 -8.46
C ARG A 36 4.93 -2.02 -8.61
N LEU A 37 4.57 -1.21 -7.62
CA LEU A 37 4.78 0.24 -7.65
C LEU A 37 6.25 0.61 -7.55
N SER A 38 7.03 -0.11 -6.75
CA SER A 38 8.48 0.11 -6.68
C SER A 38 9.17 -0.16 -8.02
N ARG A 39 8.74 -1.19 -8.76
CA ARG A 39 9.20 -1.42 -10.13
C ARG A 39 8.74 -0.34 -11.10
N LEU A 40 7.50 0.13 -10.97
CA LEU A 40 6.94 1.17 -11.84
C LEU A 40 7.66 2.52 -11.70
N TYR A 41 7.97 2.93 -10.46
CA TYR A 41 8.62 4.20 -10.16
C TYR A 41 10.15 4.11 -10.09
N GLY A 42 10.72 2.91 -10.26
CA GLY A 42 12.17 2.68 -10.20
C GLY A 42 12.81 3.00 -8.84
N THR A 43 12.00 3.19 -7.79
CA THR A 43 12.42 3.62 -6.46
C THR A 43 11.70 2.82 -5.39
N PRO A 44 12.29 2.67 -4.18
CA PRO A 44 11.57 2.13 -3.04
C PRO A 44 10.36 3.02 -2.73
N VAL A 45 9.19 2.39 -2.56
CA VAL A 45 7.96 3.09 -2.18
C VAL A 45 7.74 2.95 -0.68
N GLU A 46 7.26 4.01 -0.05
CA GLU A 46 6.86 3.96 1.35
C GLU A 46 5.40 3.54 1.46
N VAL A 47 5.08 2.68 2.42
CA VAL A 47 3.70 2.22 2.66
C VAL A 47 3.30 2.58 4.08
N LYS A 48 2.26 3.42 4.22
CA LYS A 48 1.76 3.91 5.50
C LYS A 48 0.36 3.37 5.78
N ARG A 49 0.20 2.66 6.89
CA ARG A 49 -1.10 2.16 7.36
C ARG A 49 -1.93 3.31 7.96
N ARG A 50 -3.22 3.38 7.61
CA ARG A 50 -4.20 4.31 8.19
C ARG A 50 -5.50 3.58 8.51
N ILE A 51 -6.17 4.01 9.58
CA ILE A 51 -7.52 3.56 9.94
C ILE A 51 -8.48 4.68 9.57
N ILE A 52 -9.50 4.34 8.78
CA ILE A 52 -10.64 5.22 8.48
C ILE A 52 -11.85 4.70 9.24
N TYR A 53 -12.59 5.60 9.89
CA TYR A 53 -13.80 5.31 10.65
C TYR A 53 -15.03 5.40 9.76
#